data_AF-A0A101CT99-F1
#
_entry.id   AF-A0A101CT99-F1
#
_cell.length_a   1.000
_cell.length_b   1.000
_cell.length_c   1.000
_cell.angle_alpha   90.00
_cell.angle_beta   90.00
_cell.angle_gamma   90.00
#
_symmetry.space_group_name_H-M   'P 1'
#
loop_
_entity.id
_entity.type
_entity.pdbx_description
1 polymer ?
#
loop_
_entity_poly.entity_id
_entity_poly.type
_entity_poly.pdbx_seq_one_letter_code
_entity_poly.pdbx_strand_id
1 'polypeptide(L)'
;MKKIIPILFLLLLPFYSKSSPLDTISTWKVYYNNSLIKNFSENTNNSIVIKRKQYKTGDYLAIKYSDDTPCEDCKYAFVVIGEGRLEVSRRESKGKDKLIKIDLKELINFRDTTNQPSFVIYLYELEDKNKNNGKRLVTLKID
;
A
#
# COMPACT_ATOMS: atom_id res chain seq x y z
N MET A 1 -38.54 -19.61 -52.25
CA MET A 1 -38.04 -20.19 -50.99
C MET A 1 -36.98 -19.26 -50.40
N LYS A 2 -37.36 -18.37 -49.46
CA LYS A 2 -36.43 -17.41 -48.84
C LYS A 2 -35.90 -18.00 -47.53
N LYS A 3 -34.63 -18.41 -47.53
CA LYS A 3 -33.87 -18.85 -46.35
C LYS A 3 -33.15 -17.65 -45.74
N ILE A 4 -33.75 -16.87 -44.85
CA ILE A 4 -33.02 -15.86 -44.06
C ILE A 4 -33.69 -15.65 -42.70
N ILE A 5 -33.66 -16.65 -41.81
CA ILE A 5 -33.93 -16.41 -40.38
C ILE A 5 -33.07 -17.41 -39.58
N PRO A 6 -31.84 -17.02 -39.18
CA PRO A 6 -31.51 -17.19 -37.77
C PRO A 6 -30.59 -16.09 -37.21
N ILE A 7 -30.59 -14.87 -37.76
CA ILE A 7 -29.70 -13.79 -37.29
C ILE A 7 -30.31 -12.99 -36.12
N LEU A 8 -31.64 -12.94 -36.01
CA LEU A 8 -32.32 -12.10 -35.01
C LEU A 8 -32.24 -12.66 -33.59
N PHE A 9 -31.97 -13.96 -33.42
CA PHE A 9 -31.91 -14.59 -32.08
C PHE A 9 -30.58 -14.35 -31.36
N LEU A 10 -29.52 -13.97 -32.10
CA LEU A 10 -28.19 -13.71 -31.52
C LEU A 10 -28.09 -12.34 -30.82
N LEU A 11 -29.01 -11.41 -31.11
CA LEU A 11 -29.06 -10.05 -30.54
C LEU A 11 -29.75 -9.99 -29.17
N LEU A 12 -30.38 -11.07 -28.72
CA LEU A 12 -31.10 -11.14 -27.45
C LEU A 12 -30.33 -11.89 -26.36
N LEU A 13 -29.05 -12.23 -26.57
CA LEU A 13 -28.23 -12.74 -25.48
C LEU A 13 -27.86 -11.56 -24.57
N PRO A 14 -28.43 -11.45 -23.36
CA PRO A 14 -27.93 -10.50 -22.39
C PRO A 14 -26.51 -10.95 -22.09
N PHE A 15 -25.53 -10.10 -22.39
CA PHE A 15 -24.18 -10.23 -21.86
C PHE A 15 -24.28 -10.03 -20.35
N TYR A 16 -24.72 -11.06 -19.62
CA TYR A 16 -24.48 -11.21 -18.20
C TYR A 16 -23.00 -11.56 -18.05
N SER A 17 -22.15 -10.60 -18.40
CA SER A 17 -20.77 -10.59 -17.95
C SER A 17 -20.85 -10.40 -16.44
N LYS A 18 -20.89 -11.51 -15.69
CA LYS A 18 -20.47 -11.47 -14.29
C LYS A 18 -19.09 -10.83 -14.33
N SER A 19 -18.96 -9.63 -13.77
CA SER A 19 -17.66 -9.01 -13.58
C SER A 19 -16.85 -9.99 -12.73
N SER A 20 -15.96 -10.74 -13.38
CA SER A 20 -14.90 -11.42 -12.66
C SER A 20 -14.23 -10.37 -11.78
N PRO A 21 -13.99 -10.63 -10.48
CA PRO A 21 -13.16 -9.73 -9.69
C PRO A 21 -11.84 -9.60 -10.46
N LEU A 22 -11.63 -8.44 -11.06
CA LEU A 22 -10.39 -8.14 -11.76
C LEU A 22 -9.31 -8.19 -10.68
N ASP A 23 -8.29 -9.02 -10.86
CA ASP A 23 -7.17 -9.08 -9.93
C ASP A 23 -6.57 -7.67 -9.79
N THR A 24 -6.86 -7.02 -8.65
CA THR A 24 -6.47 -5.64 -8.39
C THR A 24 -4.96 -5.57 -8.28
N ILE A 25 -4.29 -4.97 -9.26
CA ILE A 25 -2.83 -4.80 -9.20
C ILE A 25 -2.54 -3.59 -8.33
N SER A 26 -2.08 -3.84 -7.11
CA SER A 26 -1.58 -2.79 -6.24
C SER A 26 -0.09 -2.54 -6.42
N THR A 27 0.30 -1.28 -6.35
CA THR A 27 1.70 -0.84 -6.40
C THR A 27 1.95 0.22 -5.35
N TRP A 28 3.19 0.32 -4.89
CA TRP A 28 3.58 1.42 -4.01
C TRP A 28 5.02 1.83 -4.21
N LYS A 29 5.22 3.13 -4.07
CA LYS A 29 6.50 3.81 -4.25
C LYS A 29 7.00 4.27 -2.90
N VAL A 30 8.26 3.99 -2.61
CA VAL A 30 8.93 4.44 -1.41
C VAL A 30 9.99 5.47 -1.77
N TYR A 31 9.96 6.58 -1.06
CA TYR A 31 10.85 7.72 -1.24
C TYR A 31 11.65 7.92 0.05
N TYR A 32 12.93 8.26 -0.08
CA TYR A 32 13.71 8.86 0.99
C TYR A 32 13.75 10.36 0.74
N ASN A 33 13.16 11.13 1.65
CA ASN A 33 12.80 12.51 1.40
C ASN A 33 11.97 12.63 0.11
N ASN A 34 12.50 13.32 -0.89
CA ASN A 34 11.84 13.53 -2.18
C ASN A 34 12.34 12.56 -3.28
N SER A 35 13.34 11.72 -2.98
CA SER A 35 13.97 10.83 -3.96
C SER A 35 13.33 9.45 -3.92
N LEU A 36 12.87 8.95 -5.07
CA LEU A 36 12.34 7.59 -5.19
C LEU A 36 13.48 6.59 -4.96
N ILE A 37 13.34 5.73 -3.95
CA ILE A 37 14.33 4.69 -3.64
C ILE A 37 13.88 3.30 -4.11
N LYS A 38 12.57 3.05 -4.16
CA LYS A 38 12.04 1.75 -4.55
C LYS A 38 10.61 1.85 -5.07
N ASN A 39 10.29 0.98 -6.02
CA ASN A 39 8.94 0.73 -6.51
C ASN A 39 8.63 -0.75 -6.28
N PHE A 40 7.48 -1.04 -5.68
CA PHE A 40 7.08 -2.38 -5.27
C PHE A 40 5.71 -2.75 -5.86
N SER A 41 5.48 -4.04 -5.96
CA SER A 41 4.19 -4.67 -6.27
C SER A 41 4.03 -5.93 -5.43
N GLU A 42 2.88 -6.59 -5.52
CA GLU A 42 2.51 -7.72 -4.63
C GLU A 42 3.50 -8.90 -4.63
N ASN A 43 4.33 -9.03 -5.66
CA ASN A 43 5.23 -10.18 -5.85
C ASN A 43 6.70 -9.89 -5.50
N THR A 44 7.01 -8.74 -4.90
CA THR A 44 8.41 -8.37 -4.59
C THR A 44 8.78 -8.57 -3.12
N ASN A 45 10.07 -8.81 -2.84
CA ASN A 45 10.57 -8.70 -1.47
C ASN A 45 10.55 -7.24 -1.04
N ASN A 46 9.62 -6.91 -0.14
CA ASN A 46 9.30 -5.56 0.25
C ASN A 46 10.19 -5.08 1.39
N SER A 47 11.50 -5.14 1.23
CA SER A 47 12.46 -4.70 2.25
C SER A 47 13.35 -3.57 1.76
N ILE A 48 13.60 -2.60 2.63
CA ILE A 48 14.57 -1.52 2.43
C ILE A 48 15.46 -1.39 3.66
N VAL A 49 16.70 -0.95 3.43
CA VAL A 49 17.67 -0.69 4.50
C VAL A 49 17.96 0.80 4.52
N ILE A 50 17.82 1.43 5.69
CA ILE A 50 18.25 2.80 5.94
C ILE A 50 19.47 2.75 6.83
N LYS A 51 20.58 3.31 6.34
CA LYS A 51 21.83 3.40 7.08
C LYS A 51 21.72 4.53 8.11
N ARG A 52 21.77 4.20 9.39
CA ARG A 52 21.70 5.19 10.48
C ARG A 52 22.78 6.27 10.35
N LYS A 53 23.98 5.90 9.89
CA LYS A 53 25.09 6.84 9.67
C LYS A 53 24.80 7.92 8.61
N GLN A 54 23.85 7.67 7.71
CA GLN A 54 23.48 8.60 6.63
C GLN A 54 22.27 9.47 6.98
N TYR A 55 21.56 9.14 8.05
CA TYR A 55 20.39 9.88 8.52
C TYR A 55 20.77 11.26 9.07
N LYS A 56 19.94 12.25 8.76
CA LYS A 56 19.97 13.60 9.29
C LYS A 56 18.62 13.95 9.91
N THR A 57 18.65 14.77 10.95
CA THR A 57 17.43 15.30 11.57
C THR A 57 16.54 15.97 10.53
N GLY A 58 15.28 15.54 10.45
CA GLY A 58 14.30 16.01 9.46
C GLY A 58 14.14 15.11 8.24
N ASP A 59 14.99 14.09 8.09
CA ASP A 59 14.81 13.08 7.05
C ASP A 59 13.54 12.25 7.31
N TYR A 60 12.85 11.90 6.23
CA TYR A 60 11.61 11.14 6.29
C TYR A 60 11.56 10.07 5.20
N LEU A 61 10.82 9.00 5.46
CA LEU A 61 10.34 8.10 4.43
C LEU A 61 8.98 8.55 3.95
N ALA A 62 8.76 8.51 2.65
CA ALA A 62 7.46 8.77 2.06
C ALA A 62 6.97 7.52 1.32
N ILE A 63 5.70 7.17 1.50
CA ILE A 63 5.08 6.04 0.81
C ILE A 63 3.88 6.57 0.03
N LYS A 64 3.80 6.20 -1.23
CA LYS A 64 2.65 6.45 -2.10
C LYS A 64 2.09 5.11 -2.55
N TYR A 65 0.86 4.81 -2.12
CA TYR A 65 0.13 3.60 -2.51
C TYR A 65 -0.87 3.90 -3.62
N SER A 66 -1.01 2.96 -4.56
CA SER A 66 -1.91 3.03 -5.69
C SER A 66 -2.45 1.64 -6.03
N ASP A 67 -3.70 1.57 -6.45
CA ASP A 67 -4.33 0.37 -7.00
C ASP A 67 -5.32 0.79 -8.10
N ASP A 68 -5.76 -0.17 -8.91
CA ASP A 68 -6.68 0.02 -10.03
C ASP A 68 -8.18 -0.01 -9.63
N THR A 69 -8.49 -0.15 -8.34
CA THR A 69 -9.87 -0.05 -7.86
C THR A 69 -10.29 1.42 -7.89
N PRO A 70 -11.40 1.80 -8.53
CA PRO A 70 -11.88 3.19 -8.51
C PRO A 70 -12.40 3.55 -7.11
N CYS A 71 -11.83 4.58 -6.47
CA CYS A 71 -12.35 5.15 -5.23
C CYS A 71 -11.76 6.54 -4.94
N GLU A 72 -12.62 7.53 -4.73
CA GLU A 72 -12.23 8.93 -4.50
C GLU A 72 -12.15 9.30 -3.01
N ASP A 73 -12.96 8.66 -2.17
CA ASP A 73 -13.14 8.99 -0.76
C ASP A 73 -12.65 7.92 0.23
N CYS A 74 -12.05 6.85 -0.29
CA CYS A 74 -11.44 5.78 0.50
C CYS A 74 -10.49 6.34 1.57
N LYS A 75 -10.63 5.81 2.77
CA LYS A 75 -9.80 6.18 3.91
C LYS A 75 -8.79 5.08 4.18
N TYR A 76 -7.53 5.47 4.24
CA TYR A 76 -6.40 4.58 4.45
C TYR A 76 -5.69 4.94 5.75
N ALA A 77 -5.27 3.94 6.53
CA ALA A 77 -4.34 4.10 7.64
C ALA A 77 -3.02 3.40 7.34
N PHE A 78 -1.93 4.14 7.50
CA PHE A 78 -0.57 3.66 7.42
C PHE A 78 -0.08 3.49 8.85
N VAL A 79 0.19 2.24 9.24
CA VAL A 79 0.57 1.89 10.61
C VAL A 79 1.98 1.34 10.58
N VAL A 80 2.88 1.98 11.34
CA VAL A 80 4.25 1.53 11.54
C VAL A 80 4.30 0.68 12.80
N ILE A 81 4.70 -0.57 12.64
CA ILE A 81 4.77 -1.55 13.71
C ILE A 81 6.23 -1.98 13.87
N GLY A 82 6.73 -1.90 15.10
CA GLY A 82 8.05 -2.41 15.45
C GLY A 82 8.07 -3.93 15.64
N GLU A 83 9.27 -4.53 15.55
CA GLU A 83 9.50 -5.96 15.80
C GLU A 83 9.09 -6.35 17.25
N GLY A 84 7.91 -6.96 17.39
CA GLY A 84 7.26 -7.16 18.70
C GLY A 84 5.79 -6.69 18.77
N ARG A 85 5.25 -6.17 17.65
CA ARG A 85 3.84 -5.73 17.50
C ARG A 85 3.48 -4.45 18.27
N LEU A 86 4.48 -3.65 18.67
CA LEU A 86 4.24 -2.32 19.21
C LEU A 86 3.99 -1.34 18.06
N GLU A 87 2.86 -0.64 18.10
CA GLU A 87 2.57 0.45 17.18
C GLU A 87 3.49 1.63 17.51
N VAL A 88 4.30 2.03 16.53
CA VAL A 88 5.21 3.18 16.63
C VAL A 88 4.49 4.44 16.20
N SER A 89 3.75 4.36 15.09
CA SER A 89 2.96 5.49 14.60
C SER A 89 1.84 5.05 13.67
N ARG A 90 0.81 5.88 13.61
CA ARG A 90 -0.32 5.75 12.70
C ARG A 90 -0.56 7.08 12.00
N ARG A 91 -0.79 7.02 10.69
CA ARG A 91 -1.11 8.17 9.85
C ARG A 91 -2.30 7.80 8.97
N GLU A 92 -3.31 8.65 8.93
CA GLU A 92 -4.50 8.42 8.11
C GLU A 92 -4.52 9.36 6.91
N SER A 93 -5.14 8.91 5.83
CA SER A 93 -5.27 9.70 4.61
C SER A 93 -6.56 9.40 3.89
N LYS A 94 -7.07 10.40 3.17
CA LYS A 94 -8.27 10.29 2.34
C LYS A 94 -7.89 10.40 0.86
N GLY A 95 -8.45 9.50 0.07
CA GLY A 95 -8.21 9.37 -1.36
C GLY A 95 -6.94 8.60 -1.68
N LYS A 96 -6.86 8.10 -2.92
CA LYS A 96 -5.72 7.33 -3.43
C LYS A 96 -4.52 8.22 -3.71
N ASP A 97 -3.38 7.56 -3.92
CA ASP A 97 -2.16 8.19 -4.46
C ASP A 97 -1.58 9.31 -3.60
N LYS A 98 -1.98 9.36 -2.32
CA LYS A 98 -1.44 10.29 -1.34
C LYS A 98 -0.08 9.83 -0.87
N LEU A 99 0.80 10.81 -0.70
CA LEU A 99 2.15 10.60 -0.20
C LEU A 99 2.14 10.75 1.33
N ILE A 100 2.38 9.66 2.03
CA ILE A 100 2.39 9.62 3.49
C ILE A 100 3.82 9.65 3.99
N LYS A 101 4.10 10.62 4.86
CA LYS A 101 5.42 10.83 5.43
C LYS A 101 5.52 10.19 6.81
N ILE A 102 6.62 9.48 7.02
CA ILE A 102 7.00 8.83 8.26
C ILE A 102 8.36 9.41 8.65
N ASP A 103 8.41 10.08 9.80
CA ASP A 103 9.64 10.71 10.28
C ASP A 103 10.63 9.62 10.70
N LEU A 104 11.85 9.64 10.13
CA LEU A 104 12.86 8.66 10.49
C LEU A 104 13.38 8.87 11.91
N LYS A 105 13.28 10.09 12.45
CA LYS A 105 13.62 10.38 13.85
C LYS A 105 12.75 9.58 14.81
N GLU A 106 11.46 9.46 14.53
CA GLU A 106 10.50 8.69 15.33
C GLU A 106 10.94 7.23 15.40
N LEU A 107 11.32 6.64 14.27
CA LEU A 107 11.74 5.24 14.18
C LEU A 107 13.11 5.00 14.83
N ILE A 108 14.06 5.91 14.65
CA ILE A 108 15.38 5.82 15.26
C ILE A 108 15.28 5.92 16.79
N ASN A 109 14.51 6.89 17.30
CA ASN A 109 14.27 7.04 18.73
C ASN A 109 13.57 5.81 19.33
N PHE A 110 12.61 5.24 18.60
CA PHE A 110 11.94 4.02 19.02
C PHE A 110 12.90 2.83 19.06
N ARG A 111 13.76 2.67 18.04
CA ARG A 111 14.83 1.65 18.03
C ARG A 111 15.75 1.80 19.23
N ASP A 112 16.16 3.02 19.56
CA ASP A 112 17.09 3.28 20.65
C ASP A 112 16.51 2.95 22.04
N THR A 113 15.19 3.09 22.19
CA THR A 113 14.51 2.78 23.46
C THR A 113 14.12 1.30 23.59
N THR A 114 13.86 0.62 22.46
CA THR A 114 13.32 -0.75 22.46
C THR A 114 14.28 -1.82 21.92
N ASN A 115 15.44 -1.42 21.41
CA ASN A 115 16.41 -2.26 20.69
C ASN A 115 15.82 -2.98 19.45
N GLN A 116 14.75 -2.47 18.86
CA GLN A 116 14.14 -3.08 17.69
C GLN A 116 14.85 -2.66 16.39
N PRO A 117 15.42 -3.61 15.62
CA PRO A 117 16.22 -3.29 14.43
C PRO A 117 15.36 -3.06 13.18
N SER A 118 14.10 -3.49 13.20
CA SER A 118 13.22 -3.48 12.04
C SER A 118 11.81 -2.99 12.35
N PHE A 119 11.19 -2.42 11.32
CA PHE A 119 9.84 -1.88 11.34
C PHE A 119 9.07 -2.39 10.13
N VAL A 120 7.79 -2.64 10.29
CA VAL A 120 6.89 -3.04 9.23
C VAL A 120 5.82 -1.98 9.06
N ILE A 121 5.63 -1.50 7.83
CA ILE A 121 4.61 -0.52 7.52
C ILE A 121 3.45 -1.25 6.85
N TYR A 122 2.30 -1.18 7.50
CA TYR A 122 1.04 -1.74 7.04
C TYR A 122 0.13 -0.67 6.49
N LEU A 123 -0.68 -1.04 5.50
CA LEU A 123 -1.81 -0.28 5.01
C LEU A 123 -3.10 -0.97 5.42
N TYR A 124 -4.01 -0.19 5.98
CA TYR A 124 -5.37 -0.63 6.29
C TYR A 124 -6.36 0.26 5.54
N GLU A 125 -7.29 -0.36 4.84
CA GLU A 125 -8.49 0.32 4.36
C GLU A 125 -9.48 0.40 5.52
N LEU A 126 -9.79 1.62 5.97
CA LEU A 126 -10.59 1.83 7.19
C LEU A 126 -12.06 1.45 7.01
N GLU A 127 -12.51 1.39 5.77
CA GLU A 127 -13.87 1.02 5.40
C GLU A 127 -14.00 -0.48 5.06
N ASP A 128 -12.87 -1.22 5.06
CA ASP A 128 -12.89 -2.68 4.96
C ASP A 128 -13.55 -3.27 6.23
N LYS A 129 -14.56 -4.12 6.01
CA LYS A 129 -15.26 -4.84 7.07
C LYS A 129 -14.34 -5.82 7.78
N ASN A 130 -13.26 -6.27 7.13
CA ASN A 130 -12.24 -7.13 7.72
C ASN A 130 -11.04 -6.32 8.20
N LYS A 131 -11.20 -5.68 9.37
CA LYS A 131 -10.18 -4.82 10.00
C LYS A 131 -8.83 -5.49 10.27
N ASN A 132 -8.73 -6.81 10.15
CA ASN A 132 -7.50 -7.58 10.37
C ASN A 132 -6.64 -7.74 9.11
N ASN A 133 -7.12 -7.31 7.94
CA ASN A 133 -6.44 -7.48 6.65
C ASN A 133 -5.45 -6.36 6.33
N GLY A 134 -4.56 -6.03 7.28
CA GLY A 134 -3.49 -5.07 7.02
C GLY A 134 -2.56 -5.56 5.92
N LYS A 135 -2.42 -4.80 4.83
CA LYS A 135 -1.48 -5.10 3.76
C LYS A 135 -0.07 -4.65 4.16
N ARG A 136 0.87 -5.57 4.23
CA ARG A 136 2.29 -5.23 4.46
C ARG A 136 2.87 -4.54 3.24
N LEU A 137 3.18 -3.24 3.36
CA LEU A 137 3.78 -2.47 2.28
C LEU A 137 5.30 -2.61 2.28
N VAL A 138 5.96 -2.38 3.41
CA VAL A 138 7.42 -2.38 3.45
C VAL A 138 7.96 -2.82 4.81
N THR A 139 9.10 -3.47 4.77
CA THR A 139 9.94 -3.81 5.91
C THR A 139 11.14 -2.91 5.89
N LEU A 140 11.21 -2.00 6.83
CA LEU A 140 12.33 -1.10 7.01
C LEU A 140 13.30 -1.72 8.01
N LYS A 141 14.55 -1.88 7.61
CA LYS A 141 15.65 -2.21 8.53
C LYS A 141 16.50 -0.96 8.74
N ILE A 142 16.79 -0.64 9.99
CA ILE A 142 17.74 0.43 10.30
C ILE A 142 19.05 -0.23 10.67
N ASP A 143 20.07 -0.04 9.82
CA ASP A 143 21.44 -0.50 10.04
C ASP A 143 22.23 0.59 10.77
#